data_AF-A0A2W2KL08-F1
#
_entry.id   AF-A0A2W2KL08-F1
#
_cell.length_a   1.000
_cell.length_b   1.000
_cell.length_c   1.000
_cell.angle_alpha   90.00
_cell.angle_beta   90.00
_cell.angle_gamma   90.00
#
_symmetry.space_group_name_H-M   'P 1'
#
loop_
_entity.id
_entity.type
_entity.pdbx_description
1 polymer ?
#
loop_
_entity_poly.entity_id
_entity_poly.type
_entity_poly.pdbx_seq_one_letter_code
_entity_poly.pdbx_strand_id
1 'polypeptide(L)' 'MTGWETAVLDGGPADGLRMKVSGRPRAIQVTYPCQVEAAPHGMRVEGVYIYRRDYGVTSGPLRYGFDIASP' A
#
# COMPACT_ATOMS: atom_id res chain seq x y z
N MET A 1 9.58 19.98 -9.85
CA MET A 1 8.18 19.50 -9.80
C MET A 1 8.22 18.00 -9.60
N THR A 2 7.78 17.49 -8.46
CA THR A 2 7.56 16.04 -8.29
C THR A 2 6.29 15.68 -9.05
N GLY A 3 6.46 15.29 -10.32
CA GLY A 3 5.34 14.87 -11.17
C GLY A 3 4.65 13.63 -10.62
N TRP A 4 3.43 13.38 -11.11
CA TRP A 4 2.73 12.14 -10.87
C TRP A 4 3.40 10.98 -11.61
N GLU A 5 3.72 9.91 -10.90
CA GLU A 5 4.38 8.73 -11.46
C GLU A 5 3.52 7.49 -11.28
N THR A 6 3.63 6.58 -12.25
CA THR A 6 2.94 5.30 -12.13
C THR A 6 3.67 4.41 -11.13
N ALA A 7 2.91 3.80 -10.23
CA ALA A 7 3.39 2.82 -9.26
C ALA A 7 2.56 1.54 -9.32
N VAL A 8 3.17 0.41 -8.96
CA VAL A 8 2.53 -0.89 -8.82
C VAL A 8 2.83 -1.46 -7.44
N LEU A 9 1.81 -2.00 -6.78
CA LEU A 9 1.97 -2.79 -5.57
C LEU A 9 2.27 -4.24 -5.93
N ASP A 10 3.17 -4.85 -5.19
CA ASP A 10 3.69 -6.18 -5.45
C ASP A 10 3.61 -7.07 -4.20
N GLY A 11 2.96 -8.21 -4.35
CA GLY A 11 2.63 -9.13 -3.27
C GLY A 11 1.50 -8.66 -2.35
N GLY A 12 1.20 -9.47 -1.33
CA GLY A 12 0.18 -9.16 -0.33
C GLY A 12 -1.24 -9.01 -0.89
N PRO A 13 -2.18 -8.44 -0.11
CA PRO A 13 -3.60 -8.39 -0.48
C PRO A 13 -3.95 -7.46 -1.65
N ALA A 14 -3.09 -6.48 -1.95
CA ALA A 14 -3.29 -5.51 -3.02
C ALA A 14 -2.33 -5.72 -4.21
N ASP A 15 -1.88 -6.97 -4.41
CA ASP A 15 -0.97 -7.33 -5.49
C ASP A 15 -1.49 -6.88 -6.88
N GLY A 16 -0.59 -6.34 -7.70
CA GLY A 16 -0.89 -5.86 -9.04
C GLY A 16 -1.61 -4.51 -9.10
N LEU A 17 -2.03 -3.93 -7.97
CA LEU A 17 -2.70 -2.63 -7.96
C LEU A 17 -1.80 -1.56 -8.59
N ARG A 18 -2.30 -0.89 -9.64
CA ARG A 18 -1.60 0.17 -10.36
C ARG A 18 -2.20 1.53 -10.03
N MET A 19 -1.37 2.49 -9.63
CA MET A 19 -1.81 3.81 -9.18
C MET A 19 -0.87 4.94 -9.64
N LYS A 20 -1.28 6.19 -9.40
CA LYS A 20 -0.41 7.36 -9.54
C LYS A 20 0.01 7.86 -8.16
N VAL A 21 1.30 8.10 -7.97
CA VAL A 21 1.87 8.64 -6.73
C VAL A 21 2.60 9.94 -7.01
N SER A 22 2.54 10.88 -6.07
CA SER A 22 3.29 12.14 -6.10
C SER A 22 4.40 12.10 -5.06
N GLY A 23 5.56 12.69 -5.39
CA GLY A 23 6.68 12.81 -4.44
C GLY A 23 7.43 11.51 -4.11
N ARG A 24 7.12 10.40 -4.80
CA ARG A 24 7.80 9.09 -4.62
C ARG A 24 7.90 8.67 -3.14
N PRO A 25 6.76 8.51 -2.42
CA PRO A 25 6.77 8.20 -1.00
C PRO A 25 7.55 6.92 -0.72
N ARG A 26 8.12 6.81 0.49
CA ARG A 26 8.90 5.62 0.87
C ARG A 26 8.02 4.40 1.15
N ALA A 27 6.77 4.64 1.52
CA ALA A 27 5.79 3.60 1.81
C ALA A 27 4.39 4.04 1.38
N ILE A 28 3.54 3.06 1.10
CA ILE A 28 2.12 3.20 0.83
C ILE A 28 1.38 2.36 1.88
N GLN A 29 0.32 2.93 2.47
CA GLN A 29 -0.59 2.22 3.34
C GLN A 29 -1.86 1.88 2.55
N VAL A 30 -2.25 0.60 2.57
CA VAL A 30 -3.52 0.12 2.05
C VAL A 30 -4.38 -0.34 3.21
N THR A 31 -5.65 0.05 3.22
CA THR A 31 -6.61 -0.35 4.25
C THR A 31 -7.77 -1.12 3.65
N TYR A 32 -8.19 -2.19 4.29
CA TYR A 32 -9.40 -2.94 3.94
C TYR A 32 -10.33 -3.05 5.15
N PRO A 33 -11.65 -2.82 4.98
CA PRO A 33 -12.58 -2.98 6.08
C PRO A 33 -12.64 -4.44 6.49
N CYS A 34 -12.43 -4.72 7.78
CA CYS A 34 -12.61 -6.06 8.32
C CYS A 34 -14.10 -6.35 8.52
N GLN A 35 -14.51 -7.59 8.23
CA GLN A 35 -15.82 -8.06 8.65
C GLN A 35 -15.81 -8.25 10.16
N VAL A 36 -16.79 -7.66 10.86
CA VAL A 36 -16.89 -7.70 12.32
C VAL A 36 -18.18 -8.40 12.69
N GLU A 37 -18.07 -9.49 13.46
CA GLU A 37 -19.23 -10.29 13.88
C GLU A 37 -19.99 -9.67 15.05
N ALA A 38 -19.26 -9.08 16.01
CA ALA A 38 -19.81 -8.29 17.10
C ALA A 38 -18.80 -7.20 17.49
N ALA A 39 -19.23 -5.94 17.44
CA ALA A 39 -18.42 -4.79 17.83
C ALA A 39 -19.16 -3.96 18.88
N PRO A 40 -18.46 -3.41 19.89
CA PRO A 40 -18.99 -2.32 20.70
C PRO A 40 -19.48 -1.16 19.80
N HIS A 41 -20.51 -0.45 20.23
CA HIS A 41 -21.12 0.61 19.44
C HIS A 41 -20.09 1.67 18.99
N GLY A 42 -20.07 1.92 17.68
CA GLY A 42 -19.19 2.93 17.08
C GLY A 42 -17.78 2.46 16.72
N MET A 43 -17.43 1.19 16.94
CA MET A 43 -16.11 0.66 16.60
C MET A 43 -16.00 0.26 15.12
N ARG A 44 -14.89 0.62 14.47
CA ARG A 44 -14.52 0.20 13.11
C ARG A 44 -13.15 -0.47 13.15
N VAL A 45 -13.00 -1.57 12.41
CA VAL A 45 -11.75 -2.30 12.27
C VAL A 45 -11.34 -2.31 10.80
N GLU A 46 -10.07 -2.00 10.53
CA GLU A 46 -9.47 -2.01 9.21
C GLU A 46 -8.20 -2.86 9.27
N GLY A 47 -8.01 -3.74 8.30
CA GLY A 47 -6.73 -4.38 8.05
C GLY A 47 -5.80 -3.36 7.39
N VAL A 48 -4.64 -3.12 7.99
CA VAL A 48 -3.65 -2.17 7.49
C VAL A 48 -2.47 -2.95 6.90
N TYR A 49 -2.13 -2.65 5.65
CA TYR A 49 -1.03 -3.30 4.93
C TYR A 49 -0.06 -2.24 4.42
N ILE A 50 1.21 -2.39 4.79
CA ILE A 50 2.27 -1.46 4.37
C ILE A 50 3.03 -2.04 3.19
N TYR A 51 3.25 -1.20 2.18
CA TYR A 51 4.03 -1.51 0.99
C TYR A 51 5.20 -0.55 0.91
N ARG A 52 6.44 -1.05 0.87
CA ARG A 52 7.65 -0.22 0.81
C ARG A 52 8.18 -0.10 -0.59
N ARG A 53 8.66 1.10 -0.93
CA ARG A 53 9.27 1.36 -2.23
C ARG A 53 10.49 0.46 -2.43
N ASP A 54 10.52 -0.23 -3.56
CA ASP A 54 11.70 -0.95 -4.02
C ASP A 54 12.67 0.05 -4.68
N TYR A 55 13.85 0.21 -4.08
CA TYR A 55 14.91 1.09 -4.60
C TYR A 55 15.81 0.40 -5.64
N GLY A 56 15.69 -0.92 -5.82
CA GLY A 56 16.35 -1.66 -6.89
C GLY A 56 15.71 -1.42 -8.27
N VAL A 57 14.45 -0.98 -8.29
CA VAL A 57 13.76 -0.60 -9.53
C VAL A 57 14.17 0.82 -9.96
N THR A 58 15.05 0.88 -10.96
CA THR A 58 15.62 2.13 -11.49
C THR A 58 14.89 2.66 -12.72
N SER A 59 14.08 1.83 -13.39
CA SER A 59 13.20 2.21 -14.49
C SER A 59 11.73 2.11 -14.10
N GLY A 60 10.89 2.99 -14.66
CA GLY A 60 9.46 3.04 -14.33
C GLY A 60 8.68 1.84 -14.88
N PRO A 61 7.53 1.49 -14.27
CA PRO A 61 6.86 2.15 -13.14
C PRO A 61 7.55 1.86 -11.79
N LEU A 62 7.31 2.71 -10.79
CA LEU A 62 7.76 2.45 -9.42
C LEU A 62 7.14 1.14 -8.90
N ARG A 63 7.89 0.39 -8.10
CA ARG A 63 7.39 -0.82 -7.43
C ARG A 63 7.38 -0.61 -5.92
N TYR A 64 6.32 -1.06 -5.27
CA TYR A 64 6.22 -1.10 -3.83
C TYR A 64 5.90 -2.52 -3.40
N GLY A 65 6.82 -3.16 -2.65
CA GLY A 65 6.67 -4.54 -2.18
C GLY A 65 5.97 -4.59 -0.83
N PHE A 66 5.13 -5.62 -0.63
CA PHE A 66 4.46 -5.87 0.64
C PHE A 66 5.46 -6.10 1.79
N ASP A 67 5.30 -5.36 2.88
CA ASP A 67 6.11 -5.50 4.10
C ASP A 67 5.43 -6.43 5.10
N ILE A 68 5.77 -7.73 5.01
CA ILE A 68 5.27 -8.77 5.93
C ILE A 68 5.71 -8.57 7.38
N ALA A 69 6.78 -7.80 7.61
CA ALA A 69 7.31 -7.54 8.94
C ALA A 69 6.73 -6.25 9.57
N SER A 70 5.89 -5.52 8.83
CA SER A 70 5.19 -4.37 9.39
C SER A 70 4.16 -4.84 10.43
N PRO A 71 4.13 -4.23 11.63
CA PRO A 71 3.12 -4.54 12.65
C PRO A 71 1.70 -4.18 12.20
#